data_AF-A0A350CRA8-F1
#
_entry.id   AF-A0A350CRA8-F1
#
_cell.length_a   1.000
_cell.length_b   1.000
_cell.length_c   1.000
_cell.angle_alpha   90.00
_cell.angle_beta   90.00
_cell.angle_gamma   90.00
#
_symmetry.space_group_name_H-M   'P 1'
#
loop_
_entity.id
_entity.type
_entity.pdbx_description
1 polymer ?
#
loop_
_entity_poly.entity_id
_entity_poly.type
_entity_poly.pdbx_seq_one_letter_code
_entity_poly.pdbx_strand_id
1 'polypeptide(L)' 'VLDIGLPGMDGYQLARSLRALLGAHPCRLVALSGYGQASDRQRSEDAGFEQHLVKPISPDQVARLALALP' A
#
# COMPACT_ATOMS: atom_id res chain seq x y z
N VAL A 1 4.89 -4.14 0.41
CA VAL A 1 4.32 -3.37 -0.72
C VAL A 1 3.19 -4.18 -1.32
N LEU A 2 2.03 -3.58 -1.61
CA LEU A 2 0.83 -4.27 -2.08
C LEU A 2 0.20 -3.51 -3.24
N ASP A 3 -0.17 -4.21 -4.30
CA ASP A 3 -0.81 -3.60 -5.47
C ASP A 3 -2.30 -3.35 -5.22
N ILE A 4 -2.82 -2.19 -5.65
CA ILE A 4 -4.25 -1.88 -5.54
C ILE A 4 -5.04 -2.52 -6.67
N GLY A 5 -4.47 -2.56 -7.87
CA GLY A 5 -5.12 -3.06 -9.10
C GLY A 5 -5.06 -4.58 -9.24
N LEU A 6 -5.38 -5.33 -8.19
CA LEU A 6 -5.35 -6.80 -8.22
C LEU A 6 -6.50 -7.35 -9.09
N PRO A 7 -6.24 -8.28 -10.02
CA PRO A 7 -7.31 -8.97 -10.74
C PRO A 7 -8.18 -9.79 -9.77
N GLY A 8 -9.50 -9.56 -9.78
CA GLY A 8 -10.45 -10.33 -8.97
C GLY A 8 -10.43 -10.02 -7.46
N MET A 9 -9.70 -9.00 -7.01
CA MET A 9 -9.64 -8.59 -5.60
C MET A 9 -9.46 -7.08 -5.48
N ASP A 10 -10.09 -6.46 -4.48
CA ASP A 10 -9.82 -5.07 -4.13
C ASP A 10 -8.62 -4.99 -3.17
N GLY A 11 -7.51 -4.41 -3.61
CA GLY A 11 -6.31 -4.24 -2.77
C GLY A 11 -6.56 -3.42 -1.49
N TYR A 12 -7.56 -2.52 -1.49
CA TYR A 12 -7.96 -1.81 -0.27
C TYR A 12 -8.68 -2.73 0.73
N GLN A 13 -9.52 -3.66 0.23
CA GLN A 13 -10.16 -4.66 1.10
C GLN A 13 -9.11 -5.58 1.71
N LEU A 14 -8.13 -6.03 0.91
CA LEU A 14 -7.03 -6.86 1.41
C LEU A 14 -6.25 -6.15 2.51
N ALA A 15 -5.92 -4.86 2.34
CA ALA A 15 -5.23 -4.08 3.35
C ALA A 15 -6.03 -3.99 4.66
N ARG A 16 -7.34 -3.71 4.59
CA ARG A 16 -8.22 -3.69 5.77
C ARG A 16 -8.25 -5.04 6.48
N SER A 17 -8.36 -6.15 5.72
CA SER A 17 -8.33 -7.51 6.27
C SER A 17 -7.00 -7.81 6.96
N LEU A 18 -5.86 -7.38 6.40
CA LEU A 18 -4.56 -7.54 7.02
C LEU A 18 -4.44 -6.72 8.31
N ARG A 19 -4.92 -5.48 8.32
CA ARG A 19 -4.93 -4.65 9.54
C ARG A 19 -5.79 -5.28 10.64
N ALA A 20 -6.95 -5.85 10.30
CA ALA A 20 -7.80 -6.56 11.25
C ALA A 20 -7.15 -7.86 11.76
N LEU A 21 -6.46 -8.61 10.89
CA LEU A 21 -5.83 -9.89 11.24
C LEU A 21 -4.57 -9.73 12.10
N LEU A 22 -3.73 -8.73 11.80
CA LEU A 22 -2.42 -8.56 12.45
C LEU A 22 -2.50 -7.77 13.78
N GLY A 23 -3.61 -7.08 14.04
CA GLY A 23 -3.86 -6.42 15.32
C GLY A 23 -2.75 -5.47 15.76
N ALA A 24 -2.20 -5.69 16.95
CA ALA A 24 -1.28 -4.78 17.64
C ALA A 24 0.15 -4.74 17.06
N HIS A 25 0.52 -5.67 16.18
CA HIS A 25 1.84 -5.71 15.54
C HIS A 25 1.71 -5.69 14.02
N PRO A 26 1.13 -4.63 13.44
CA PRO A 26 0.77 -4.68 12.05
C PRO A 26 2.00 -4.35 11.19
N CYS A 27 2.16 -5.06 10.07
CA CYS A 27 3.29 -4.81 9.18
C CYS A 27 3.16 -3.45 8.48
N ARG A 28 4.28 -2.91 8.00
CA ARG A 28 4.29 -1.70 7.18
C ARG A 28 3.59 -1.96 5.84
N LEU A 29 2.53 -1.20 5.55
CA LEU A 29 1.80 -1.31 4.28
C LEU A 29 2.08 -0.10 3.39
N VAL A 30 2.59 -0.37 2.18
CA VAL A 30 2.82 0.62 1.11
C VAL A 30 1.99 0.21 -0.09
N ALA A 31 1.11 1.11 -0.55
CA ALA A 31 0.26 0.90 -1.70
C ALA A 31 1.04 1.15 -3.00
N LEU A 32 0.80 0.32 -4.00
CA LEU A 32 1.30 0.46 -5.36
C LEU A 32 0.12 0.49 -6.33
N SER A 33 0.02 1.51 -7.19
CA SER A 33 -1.17 1.74 -8.02
C SER A 33 -0.83 2.41 -9.35
N GLY A 34 -1.67 2.25 -10.38
CA GLY A 34 -1.65 3.11 -11.57
C GLY A 34 -2.43 4.41 -11.38
N TYR A 35 -3.22 4.52 -10.31
CA TYR A 35 -4.03 5.67 -9.94
C TYR A 35 -3.27 6.53 -8.94
N GLY A 36 -3.40 7.86 -8.99
CA GLY A 36 -2.57 8.76 -8.19
C GLY A 36 -3.23 10.08 -7.83
N GLN A 37 -4.55 10.19 -8.04
CA GLN A 37 -5.31 11.39 -7.68
C GLN A 37 -5.37 11.54 -6.15
N ALA A 38 -5.75 12.72 -5.67
CA ALA A 38 -5.88 12.98 -4.24
C ALA A 38 -6.85 12.00 -3.56
N SER A 39 -7.95 11.66 -4.24
CA SER A 39 -8.92 10.66 -3.79
C SER A 39 -8.33 9.25 -3.66
N ASP A 40 -7.43 8.85 -4.56
CA ASP A 40 -6.75 7.55 -4.51
C ASP A 40 -5.80 7.46 -3.30
N ARG A 41 -5.10 8.56 -3.02
CA ARG A 41 -4.21 8.67 -1.85
C ARG A 41 -5.01 8.59 -0.55
N GLN A 42 -6.12 9.32 -0.46
CA GLN A 42 -7.01 9.27 0.70
C GLN A 42 -7.54 7.84 0.92
N ARG A 43 -8.00 7.17 -0.14
CA ARG A 43 -8.46 5.77 -0.04
C ARG A 43 -7.39 4.82 0.45
N SER A 44 -6.13 5.03 0.08
CA SER A 44 -5.00 4.25 0.60
C SER A 44 -4.80 4.51 2.10
N GLU A 45 -4.79 5.77 2.52
CA GLU A 45 -4.66 6.13 3.93
C GLU A 45 -5.79 5.52 4.77
N ASP A 46 -7.04 5.65 4.32
CA ASP A 46 -8.23 5.10 4.98
C ASP A 46 -8.20 3.56 5.08
N ALA A 47 -7.56 2.88 4.12
CA ALA A 47 -7.36 1.43 4.15
C ALA A 47 -6.17 1.00 5.03
N GLY A 48 -5.46 1.96 5.64
CA GLY A 48 -4.33 1.72 6.54
C GLY A 48 -2.99 1.61 5.84
N PHE A 49 -2.82 2.16 4.64
CA PHE A 49 -1.50 2.30 4.02
C PHE A 49 -0.77 3.54 4.54
N GLU A 50 0.54 3.46 4.69
CA GLU A 50 1.37 4.58 5.14
C GLU A 50 1.92 5.41 3.99
N GLN A 51 1.98 4.82 2.79
CA GLN A 51 2.48 5.47 1.58
C GLN A 51 1.74 4.97 0.35
N HIS A 52 1.58 5.85 -0.63
CA HIS A 52 0.97 5.55 -1.93
C HIS A 52 1.98 5.81 -3.05
N LEU A 53 2.39 4.76 -3.75
CA LEU A 53 3.30 4.80 -4.89
C LEU A 53 2.53 4.62 -6.20
N VAL A 54 2.77 5.52 -7.15
CA VAL A 54 2.15 5.50 -8.47
C VAL A 54 3.11 4.89 -9.47
N LYS A 55 2.63 3.93 -10.27
CA LYS A 55 3.36 3.32 -11.38
C LYS A 55 3.59 4.35 -12.50
N PRO A 56 4.72 4.29 -13.23
CA PRO A 56 5.82 3.34 -13.05
C PRO A 56 6.70 3.69 -11.85
N ILE A 57 7.19 2.67 -11.15
CA ILE A 57 8.18 2.81 -10.08
C ILE A 57 9.52 2.24 -10.52
N SER A 58 10.61 2.86 -10.12
CA SER A 58 11.97 2.35 -10.30
C SER A 58 12.35 1.33 -9.22
N PRO A 59 13.27 0.38 -9.51
CA PRO A 59 13.82 -0.51 -8.49
C PRO A 59 14.41 0.22 -7.28
N ASP A 60 15.06 1.37 -7.49
CA ASP A 60 15.64 2.19 -6.42
C ASP A 60 14.57 2.75 -5.47
N GLN A 61 13.40 3.12 -6.01
CA GLN A 61 12.27 3.53 -5.17
C GLN A 61 11.80 2.39 -4.27
N VAL A 62 11.77 1.15 -4.77
CA VAL A 62 11.42 -0.03 -3.96
C VAL A 62 12.49 -0.33 -2.92
N ALA A 63 13.77 -0.30 -3.31
CA ALA A 63 14.90 -0.56 -2.41
C ALA A 63 14.90 0.37 -1.20
N ARG A 64 14.59 1.67 -1.40
CA ARG A 64 14.46 2.65 -0.32
C ARG A 64 13.37 2.32 0.70
N LEU A 65 12.33 1.59 0.33
CA LEU A 65 11.29 1.19 1.29
C LEU A 65 11.80 0.15 2.29
N ALA A 66 12.64 -0.78 1.83
CA ALA A 66 13.22 -1.83 2.67
C ALA A 66 14.30 -1.29 3.62
N LEU A 67 15.07 -0.30 3.18
CA LEU A 67 16.10 0.35 4.00
C LEU A 67 15.54 1.31 5.07
N ALA A 68 14.25 1.64 4.98
CA ALA A 68 13.54 2.50 5.93
C ALA A 68 12.72 1.69 6.96
N LEU A 69 13.04 0.40 7.14
CA LEU A 69 12.49 -0.42 8.21
C LEU A 69 13.35 -0.18 9.48
N PRO A 70 12.73 0.09 10.65
CA PRO A 70 13.44 0.14 11.92
C PRO A 70 14.05 -1.21 12.30
#